data_AF-A0A845QSS7-F1
#
_entry.id   AF-A0A845QSS7-F1
#
_cell.length_a   1.000
_cell.length_b   1.000
_cell.length_c   1.000
_cell.angle_alpha   90.00
_cell.angle_beta   90.00
_cell.angle_gamma   90.00
#
_symmetry.space_group_name_H-M   'P 1'
#
loop_
_entity.id
_entity.type
_entity.pdbx_description
1 polymer ?
#
loop_
_entity_poly.entity_id
_entity_poly.type
_entity_poly.pdbx_seq_one_letter_code
_entity_poly.pdbx_strand_id
1 'polypeptide(L)'
;MKIIDFAVYTMTPILIIILVYLIINIIRKNNKKILISILLIVFIILSLTVYYFPKKNIIEDYKFTYMRIHLPKIQNKKIESQENIDDILNIINNHTFNRTTTAILDGVRFQSSDVITISTSDFDTGKIIHLYIIKDKPKDSVLQINSKYYNIKGNINDEIIEKIDNILDIEK
;
A
#
# COMPACT_ATOMS: atom_id res chain seq x y z
N MET A 1 15.93 -9.21 -1.19
CA MET A 1 15.08 -8.28 -1.96
C MET A 1 15.70 -7.80 -3.28
N LYS A 2 17.02 -7.60 -3.42
CA LYS A 2 17.60 -6.91 -4.60
C LYS A 2 17.47 -7.59 -5.98
N ILE A 3 17.42 -8.92 -6.08
CA ILE A 3 17.47 -9.64 -7.38
C ILE A 3 16.11 -9.61 -8.11
N ILE A 4 15.02 -9.83 -7.38
CA ILE A 4 13.67 -9.88 -7.97
C ILE A 4 13.26 -8.48 -8.44
N ASP A 5 13.56 -7.45 -7.64
CA ASP A 5 13.28 -6.06 -8.01
C ASP A 5 14.05 -5.65 -9.28
N PHE A 6 15.30 -6.08 -9.42
CA PHE A 6 16.10 -5.88 -10.63
C PHE A 6 15.54 -6.63 -11.85
N ALA A 7 15.10 -7.88 -11.68
CA ALA A 7 14.48 -8.66 -12.74
C ALA A 7 13.20 -8.00 -13.26
N VAL A 8 12.37 -7.47 -12.37
CA VAL A 8 11.13 -6.76 -12.75
C VAL A 8 11.46 -5.44 -13.44
N TYR A 9 12.44 -4.69 -12.95
CA TYR A 9 12.86 -3.42 -13.57
C TYR A 9 13.40 -3.60 -15.00
N THR A 10 14.05 -4.73 -15.28
CA THR A 10 14.58 -5.08 -16.60
C THR A 10 13.53 -5.65 -17.56
N MET A 11 12.39 -6.17 -17.05
CA MET A 11 11.30 -6.67 -17.91
C MET A 11 10.65 -5.57 -18.77
N THR A 12 10.55 -4.34 -18.27
CA THR A 12 9.96 -3.21 -19.01
C THR A 12 10.74 -2.86 -20.30
N PRO A 13 12.06 -2.62 -20.27
CA PRO A 13 12.82 -2.37 -21.50
C PRO A 13 12.86 -3.59 -22.42
N ILE A 14 12.88 -4.82 -21.88
CA ILE A 14 12.78 -6.04 -22.68
C ILE A 14 11.44 -6.10 -23.46
N LEU A 15 10.33 -5.73 -22.81
CA LEU A 15 9.01 -5.68 -23.44
C LEU A 15 8.99 -4.70 -24.62
N ILE A 16 9.62 -3.53 -24.47
CA ILE A 16 9.75 -2.53 -25.55
C ILE A 16 10.51 -3.11 -26.74
N ILE A 17 11.64 -3.78 -26.49
CA ILE A 17 12.45 -4.41 -27.56
C ILE A 17 11.62 -5.48 -28.29
N ILE A 18 10.86 -6.30 -27.56
CA ILE A 18 10.02 -7.35 -28.14
C ILE A 18 8.87 -6.75 -28.97
N LEU A 19 8.27 -5.64 -28.53
CA LEU A 19 7.24 -4.92 -29.29
C LEU A 19 7.78 -4.38 -30.61
N VAL A 20 8.97 -3.76 -30.60
CA VAL A 20 9.64 -3.30 -31.83
C VAL A 20 9.94 -4.50 -32.74
N TYR A 21 10.43 -5.60 -32.19
CA TYR A 21 10.70 -6.83 -32.93
C TYR A 21 9.42 -7.42 -33.55
N LEU A 22 8.29 -7.39 -32.83
CA LEU A 22 6.99 -7.81 -33.33
C LEU A 22 6.57 -6.98 -34.55
N ILE A 23 6.67 -5.65 -34.50
CA ILE A 23 6.34 -4.75 -35.62
C ILE A 23 7.17 -5.11 -36.86
N ILE A 24 8.48 -5.31 -36.70
CA ILE A 24 9.38 -5.68 -37.81
C ILE A 24 8.93 -7.01 -38.44
N ASN A 25 8.57 -8.01 -37.62
CA ASN A 25 8.14 -9.32 -38.12
C ASN A 25 6.76 -9.28 -38.78
N ILE A 26 5.86 -8.40 -38.35
CA ILE A 26 4.57 -8.12 -39.00
C ILE A 26 4.83 -7.57 -40.41
N ILE A 27 5.67 -6.55 -40.54
CA ILE A 27 6.03 -5.96 -41.85
C ILE A 27 6.64 -7.01 -42.78
N ARG A 28 7.49 -7.90 -42.24
CA ARG A 28 8.14 -8.99 -42.98
C ARG A 28 7.25 -10.22 -43.20
N LYS A 29 5.99 -10.21 -42.75
CA LYS A 29 5.03 -11.33 -42.83
C LYS A 29 5.59 -12.66 -42.33
N ASN A 30 6.45 -12.64 -41.30
CA ASN A 30 7.06 -13.86 -40.76
C ASN A 30 6.20 -14.46 -39.64
N ASN A 31 5.14 -15.18 -40.03
CA ASN A 31 4.10 -15.71 -39.13
C ASN A 31 4.66 -16.50 -37.93
N LYS A 32 5.71 -17.29 -38.11
CA LYS A 32 6.34 -18.04 -37.01
C LYS A 32 6.96 -17.12 -35.96
N LYS A 33 7.66 -16.07 -36.39
CA LYS A 33 8.27 -15.09 -35.47
C LYS A 33 7.24 -14.20 -34.81
N ILE A 34 6.17 -13.83 -35.52
CA ILE A 34 5.02 -13.10 -34.97
C ILE A 34 4.43 -13.88 -33.79
N LEU A 35 4.15 -15.18 -33.97
CA LEU A 35 3.59 -16.02 -32.92
C LEU A 35 4.51 -16.10 -31.69
N ILE A 36 5.82 -16.30 -31.90
CA ILE A 36 6.80 -16.34 -30.81
C ILE A 36 6.85 -15.01 -30.04
N SER A 37 6.83 -13.88 -30.74
CA SER A 37 6.82 -12.56 -30.11
C SER A 37 5.57 -12.32 -29.28
N ILE A 38 4.39 -12.74 -29.77
CA ILE A 38 3.13 -12.65 -29.01
C ILE A 38 3.23 -13.50 -27.74
N LEU A 39 3.71 -14.74 -27.83
CA LEU A 39 3.87 -15.62 -26.67
C LEU A 39 4.80 -15.03 -25.60
N LEU A 40 5.92 -14.41 -26.02
CA LEU A 40 6.84 -13.74 -25.10
C LEU A 40 6.19 -12.52 -24.42
N ILE A 41 5.42 -11.72 -25.16
CA ILE A 41 4.67 -10.58 -24.59
C ILE A 41 3.67 -11.07 -23.54
N VAL A 42 2.87 -12.09 -23.88
CA VAL A 42 1.90 -12.67 -22.95
C VAL A 42 2.58 -13.20 -21.69
N PHE A 43 3.71 -13.90 -21.84
CA PHE A 43 4.48 -14.40 -20.72
C PHE A 43 4.99 -13.28 -19.79
N ILE A 44 5.53 -12.19 -20.35
CA ILE A 44 5.99 -11.04 -19.59
C ILE A 44 4.80 -10.38 -18.87
N ILE A 45 3.68 -10.16 -19.56
CA ILE A 45 2.47 -9.58 -18.96
C ILE A 45 1.96 -10.43 -17.82
N LEU A 46 1.89 -11.76 -17.98
CA LEU A 46 1.48 -12.67 -16.90
C LEU A 46 2.45 -12.64 -15.73
N SER A 47 3.76 -12.61 -15.99
CA SER A 47 4.79 -12.53 -14.95
C SER A 47 4.68 -11.22 -14.14
N LEU A 48 4.53 -10.09 -14.83
CA LEU A 48 4.28 -8.79 -14.20
C LEU A 48 2.97 -8.80 -13.43
N THR A 49 1.90 -9.37 -14.00
CA THR A 49 0.60 -9.49 -13.33
C THR A 49 0.73 -10.29 -12.05
N VAL A 50 1.40 -11.44 -12.04
CA VAL A 50 1.61 -12.27 -10.84
C VAL A 50 2.51 -11.58 -9.80
N TYR A 51 3.50 -10.81 -10.24
CA TYR A 51 4.38 -10.05 -9.35
C TYR A 51 3.66 -8.86 -8.70
N TYR A 52 2.91 -8.11 -9.49
CA TYR A 52 2.10 -6.99 -9.03
C TYR A 52 0.74 -7.42 -8.47
N PHE A 53 0.38 -8.70 -8.56
CA PHE A 53 -0.89 -9.18 -8.06
C PHE A 53 -0.88 -9.00 -6.53
N PRO A 54 -1.94 -8.40 -5.97
CA PRO A 54 -2.07 -8.24 -4.54
C PRO A 54 -2.08 -9.61 -3.85
N LYS A 55 -0.94 -10.07 -3.28
CA LYS A 55 -0.85 -11.40 -2.63
C LYS A 55 -1.23 -11.44 -1.16
N LYS A 56 -1.05 -10.34 -0.40
CA LYS A 56 -1.36 -10.22 1.04
C LYS A 56 -1.43 -8.77 1.49
N ASN A 57 -2.34 -8.48 2.42
CA ASN A 57 -2.44 -7.18 3.09
C ASN A 57 -1.13 -6.87 3.80
N ILE A 58 -0.67 -5.62 3.74
CA ILE A 58 0.66 -5.25 4.23
C ILE A 58 0.78 -5.48 5.74
N ILE A 59 -0.34 -5.42 6.46
CA ILE A 59 -0.39 -5.34 7.92
C ILE A 59 -0.86 -6.65 8.57
N GLU A 60 -1.35 -7.61 7.78
CA GLU A 60 -1.97 -8.86 8.24
C GLU A 60 -1.01 -9.79 9.00
N ASP A 61 0.29 -9.73 8.72
CA ASP A 61 1.29 -10.57 9.39
C ASP A 61 1.84 -9.93 10.69
N TYR A 62 1.39 -8.72 11.08
CA TYR A 62 1.92 -8.00 12.24
C TYR A 62 1.07 -8.20 13.49
N LYS A 63 1.73 -8.31 14.65
CA LYS A 63 1.09 -8.43 15.96
C LYS A 63 1.27 -7.15 16.75
N PHE A 64 0.17 -6.47 17.06
CA PHE A 64 0.20 -5.20 17.77
C PHE A 64 -0.39 -5.36 19.16
N THR A 65 0.39 -4.95 20.17
CA THR A 65 -0.04 -5.02 21.57
C THR A 65 -0.83 -3.79 22.01
N TYR A 66 -0.66 -2.66 21.31
CA TYR A 66 -1.43 -1.44 21.57
C TYR A 66 -1.44 -0.53 20.34
N MET A 67 -2.36 0.41 20.35
CA MET A 67 -2.46 1.48 19.36
C MET A 67 -2.58 2.82 20.06
N ARG A 68 -1.89 3.85 19.57
CA ARG A 68 -2.01 5.23 20.07
C ARG A 68 -2.70 6.07 19.02
N ILE A 69 -3.78 6.74 19.41
CA ILE A 69 -4.49 7.70 18.57
C ILE A 69 -4.14 9.11 19.06
N HIS A 70 -3.58 9.90 18.17
CA HIS A 70 -3.38 11.32 18.34
C HIS A 70 -4.46 12.06 17.56
N LEU A 71 -5.32 12.77 18.29
CA LEU A 71 -6.38 13.60 17.73
C LEU A 71 -5.95 15.07 17.77
N PRO A 72 -6.33 15.87 16.76
CA PRO A 72 -6.20 17.32 16.81
C PRO A 72 -6.79 17.88 18.11
N LYS A 73 -5.98 18.61 18.88
CA LYS A 73 -6.40 19.36 20.09
C LYS A 73 -6.87 18.51 21.28
N ILE A 74 -6.72 17.17 21.25
CA ILE A 74 -7.11 16.25 22.34
C ILE A 74 -5.88 15.44 22.81
N GLN A 75 -5.89 14.97 24.07
CA GLN A 75 -4.87 14.08 24.62
C GLN A 75 -4.72 12.78 23.81
N ASN A 76 -3.49 12.25 23.79
CA ASN A 76 -3.19 10.93 23.24
C ASN A 76 -4.02 9.85 23.94
N LYS A 77 -4.80 9.07 23.19
CA LYS A 77 -5.49 7.89 23.73
C LYS A 77 -4.73 6.63 23.35
N LYS A 78 -4.54 5.74 24.33
CA LYS A 78 -3.97 4.40 24.13
C LYS A 78 -5.11 3.38 24.13
N ILE A 79 -5.18 2.56 23.09
CA ILE A 79 -6.07 1.41 22.97
C ILE A 79 -5.23 0.16 23.22
N GLU A 80 -5.69 -0.69 24.16
CA GLU A 80 -5.07 -1.97 24.49
C GLU A 80 -6.00 -3.17 24.20
N SER A 81 -7.27 -2.92 23.91
CA SER A 81 -8.22 -3.98 23.51
C SER A 81 -7.83 -4.54 22.15
N GLN A 82 -7.53 -5.84 22.09
CA GLN A 82 -7.14 -6.52 20.85
C GLN A 82 -8.26 -6.47 19.81
N GLU A 83 -9.51 -6.61 20.22
CA GLU A 83 -10.68 -6.51 19.32
C GLU A 83 -10.72 -5.15 18.61
N ASN A 84 -10.56 -4.05 19.36
CA ASN A 84 -10.54 -2.70 18.79
C ASN A 84 -9.33 -2.47 17.88
N ILE A 85 -8.19 -3.06 18.23
CA ILE A 85 -6.96 -3.01 17.41
C ILE A 85 -7.20 -3.74 16.09
N ASP A 86 -7.72 -4.97 16.13
CA ASP A 86 -7.96 -5.80 14.95
C ASP A 86 -8.99 -5.15 14.01
N ASP A 87 -10.05 -4.56 14.56
CA ASP A 87 -11.05 -3.82 13.78
C ASP A 87 -10.45 -2.62 13.03
N ILE A 88 -9.64 -1.79 13.72
CA ILE A 88 -8.97 -0.66 13.07
C ILE A 88 -8.03 -1.19 11.98
N LEU A 89 -7.24 -2.23 12.27
CA LEU A 89 -6.33 -2.82 11.28
C LEU A 89 -7.06 -3.39 10.07
N ASN A 90 -8.25 -3.97 10.25
CA ASN A 90 -9.09 -4.44 9.15
C ASN A 90 -9.54 -3.29 8.25
N ILE A 91 -9.98 -2.15 8.81
CA ILE A 91 -10.31 -0.94 8.04
C ILE A 91 -9.07 -0.47 7.25
N ILE A 92 -7.91 -0.40 7.91
CA ILE A 92 -6.67 0.03 7.26
C ILE A 92 -6.30 -0.94 6.13
N ASN A 93 -6.38 -2.24 6.35
CA ASN A 93 -6.08 -3.27 5.36
C ASN A 93 -7.02 -3.20 4.15
N ASN A 94 -8.33 -2.98 4.36
CA ASN A 94 -9.29 -2.82 3.26
C ASN A 94 -8.98 -1.60 2.38
N HIS A 95 -8.33 -0.59 2.94
CA HIS A 95 -8.03 0.68 2.29
C HIS A 95 -6.56 0.85 1.87
N THR A 96 -5.66 -0.06 2.24
CA THR A 96 -4.23 0.03 1.89
C THR A 96 -3.88 -1.07 0.89
N PHE A 97 -3.35 -0.69 -0.28
CA PHE A 97 -2.98 -1.67 -1.32
C PHE A 97 -1.86 -2.62 -0.84
N ASN A 98 -1.90 -3.87 -1.33
CA ASN A 98 -0.85 -4.88 -1.17
C ASN A 98 0.48 -4.43 -1.77
N ARG A 99 1.55 -4.39 -0.95
CA ARG A 99 3.02 -4.35 -1.19
C ARG A 99 3.64 -3.54 -2.36
N THR A 100 2.88 -3.08 -3.34
CA THR A 100 3.34 -2.45 -4.59
C THR A 100 2.99 -0.98 -4.68
N THR A 101 2.36 -0.40 -3.65
CA THR A 101 2.24 1.04 -3.52
C THR A 101 3.66 1.60 -3.51
N THR A 102 3.96 2.39 -4.54
CA THR A 102 5.24 3.07 -4.70
C THR A 102 5.52 3.86 -3.44
N ALA A 103 6.63 3.53 -2.76
CA ALA A 103 7.09 4.32 -1.63
C ALA A 103 7.29 5.75 -2.11
N ILE A 104 6.51 6.69 -1.57
CA ILE A 104 6.73 8.10 -1.86
C ILE A 104 8.01 8.48 -1.13
N LEU A 105 9.03 8.87 -1.90
CA LEU A 105 10.37 9.24 -1.40
C LEU A 105 10.36 10.56 -0.63
N ASP A 106 9.37 11.40 -0.87
CA ASP A 106 9.23 12.67 -0.18
C ASP A 106 8.42 12.52 1.09
N GLY A 107 9.04 12.90 2.21
CA GLY A 107 8.39 13.02 3.50
C GLY A 107 7.20 13.97 3.36
N VAL A 108 5.99 13.42 3.41
CA VAL A 108 4.76 14.21 3.40
C VAL A 108 4.79 15.08 4.65
N ARG A 109 5.05 16.39 4.47
CA ARG A 109 4.90 17.36 5.55
C ARG A 109 3.41 17.62 5.70
N PHE A 110 2.78 16.96 6.66
CA PHE A 110 1.39 17.22 7.02
C PHE A 110 1.30 18.61 7.67
N GLN A 111 1.00 19.64 6.88
CA GLN A 111 0.79 21.02 7.35
C GLN A 111 -0.66 21.29 7.75
N SER A 112 -1.41 20.26 8.15
CA SER A 112 -2.79 20.42 8.60
C SER A 112 -2.86 20.32 10.12
N SER A 113 -3.59 21.25 10.74
CA SER A 113 -3.97 21.21 12.16
C SER A 113 -4.90 20.05 12.48
N ASP A 114 -5.50 19.41 11.48
CA ASP A 114 -6.59 18.44 11.60
C ASP A 114 -6.20 17.07 11.04
N VAL A 115 -5.04 16.58 11.50
CA VAL A 115 -4.52 15.23 11.18
C VAL A 115 -4.69 14.31 12.36
N ILE A 116 -5.41 13.21 12.13
CA ILE A 116 -5.48 12.11 13.10
C ILE A 116 -4.30 11.19 12.80
N THR A 117 -3.45 10.96 13.80
CA THR A 117 -2.32 10.04 13.67
C THR A 117 -2.56 8.81 14.52
N ILE A 118 -2.65 7.66 13.88
CA ILE A 118 -2.74 6.36 14.54
C ILE A 118 -1.36 5.72 14.47
N SER A 119 -0.76 5.44 15.63
CA SER A 119 0.58 4.86 15.72
C SER A 119 0.54 3.52 16.42
N THR A 120 1.19 2.52 15.84
CA THR A 120 1.37 1.21 16.47
C THR A 120 2.75 0.65 16.14
N SER A 121 3.23 -0.25 17.01
CA SER A 121 4.52 -0.91 16.87
C SER A 121 4.36 -2.40 17.06
N ASP A 122 4.86 -3.16 16.10
CA ASP A 122 5.10 -4.59 16.24
C ASP A 122 6.51 -4.78 16.81
N PHE A 123 6.56 -5.28 18.04
CA PHE A 123 7.81 -5.50 18.77
C PHE A 123 8.60 -6.72 18.26
N ASP A 124 7.93 -7.71 17.67
CA ASP A 124 8.57 -8.93 17.17
C ASP A 124 9.35 -8.62 15.88
N THR A 125 8.79 -7.76 15.03
CA THR A 125 9.40 -7.40 13.74
C THR A 125 10.13 -6.04 13.76
N GLY A 126 10.01 -5.28 14.84
CA GLY A 126 10.54 -3.91 14.96
C GLY A 126 9.89 -2.95 13.95
N LYS A 127 8.67 -3.26 13.51
CA LYS A 127 7.92 -2.47 12.53
C LYS A 127 7.12 -1.40 13.25
N ILE A 128 7.29 -0.16 12.83
CA ILE A 128 6.50 0.97 13.30
C ILE A 128 5.58 1.41 12.17
N ILE A 129 4.29 1.51 12.49
CA ILE A 129 3.25 1.91 11.57
C ILE A 129 2.62 3.20 12.07
N HIS A 130 2.54 4.17 11.17
CA HIS A 130 1.81 5.41 11.37
C HIS A 130 0.78 5.56 10.26
N LEU A 131 -0.49 5.65 10.61
CA LEU A 131 -1.54 6.05 9.69
C LEU A 131 -1.86 7.52 9.95
N TYR A 132 -1.77 8.32 8.88
CA TYR A 132 -2.11 9.73 8.88
C TYR A 132 -3.42 9.95 8.12
N ILE A 133 -4.45 10.39 8.83
CA ILE A 133 -5.78 10.67 8.29
C ILE A 133 -5.96 12.18 8.25
N ILE A 134 -6.08 12.74 7.05
CA ILE A 134 -6.23 14.18 6.84
C ILE A 134 -7.71 14.48 6.59
N LYS A 135 -8.41 14.98 7.60
CA LYS A 135 -9.89 15.09 7.57
C LYS A 135 -10.39 15.88 6.35
N ASP A 136 -9.78 17.02 6.06
CA ASP A 136 -10.20 17.91 4.97
C ASP A 136 -9.76 17.44 3.57
N LYS A 137 -8.81 16.49 3.51
CA LYS A 137 -8.28 15.95 2.26
C LYS A 137 -8.09 14.43 2.37
N PRO A 138 -9.18 13.65 2.37
CA PRO A 138 -9.11 12.19 2.55
C PRO A 138 -8.21 11.46 1.55
N LYS A 139 -8.09 12.01 0.32
CA LYS A 139 -7.24 11.46 -0.73
C LYS A 139 -5.74 11.60 -0.45
N ASP A 140 -5.38 12.50 0.47
CA ASP A 140 -4.00 12.77 0.87
C ASP A 140 -3.62 11.99 2.15
N SER A 141 -4.54 11.19 2.71
CA SER A 141 -4.27 10.29 3.83
C SER A 141 -3.28 9.18 3.41
N VAL A 142 -2.31 8.87 4.26
CA VAL A 142 -1.23 7.94 3.95
C VAL A 142 -0.90 7.01 5.11
N LEU A 143 -0.49 5.79 4.77
CA LEU A 143 0.09 4.83 5.70
C LEU A 143 1.61 4.92 5.61
N GLN A 144 2.29 4.98 6.74
CA GLN A 144 3.74 4.94 6.84
C GLN A 144 4.18 3.67 7.58
N ILE A 145 5.13 2.93 7.02
CA ILE A 145 5.75 1.76 7.67
C ILE A 145 7.27 1.91 7.60
N ASN A 146 7.95 1.96 8.73
CA ASN A 146 9.41 2.17 8.84
C ASN A 146 9.91 3.26 7.86
N SER A 147 9.26 4.42 7.88
CA SER A 147 9.59 5.59 7.04
C SER A 147 9.25 5.48 5.55
N LYS A 148 8.56 4.43 5.10
CA LYS A 148 8.01 4.34 3.73
C LYS A 148 6.54 4.72 3.73
N TYR A 149 6.15 5.65 2.86
CA TYR A 149 4.76 6.10 2.72
C TYR A 149 4.03 5.36 1.60
N TYR A 150 2.80 4.97 1.88
CA TYR A 150 1.89 4.23 1.02
C TYR A 150 0.58 5.01 0.93
N ASN A 151 0.10 5.27 -0.30
CA ASN A 151 -1.19 5.93 -0.51
C ASN A 151 -2.35 5.02 -0.08
N ILE A 152 -3.35 5.63 0.52
CA ILE A 152 -4.60 4.98 0.88
C ILE A 152 -5.57 5.09 -0.29
N LYS A 153 -6.34 4.02 -0.53
CA LYS A 153 -7.38 3.98 -1.56
C LYS A 153 -8.72 4.41 -0.97
N GLY A 154 -9.45 5.22 -1.74
CA GLY A 154 -10.81 5.58 -1.40
C GLY A 154 -10.89 6.55 -0.21
N ASN A 155 -12.06 6.66 0.38
CA ASN A 155 -12.29 7.52 1.53
C ASN A 155 -12.27 6.68 2.81
N ILE A 156 -11.09 6.46 3.39
CA ILE A 156 -10.94 5.76 4.69
C ILE A 156 -11.47 6.61 5.86
N ASN A 157 -11.52 7.94 5.67
CA ASN A 157 -11.67 8.88 6.77
C ASN A 157 -12.99 8.69 7.50
N ASP A 158 -14.10 8.49 6.80
CA ASP A 158 -15.42 8.41 7.44
C ASP A 158 -15.52 7.16 8.33
N GLU A 159 -15.14 5.99 7.79
CA GLU A 159 -15.21 4.70 8.50
C GLU A 159 -14.26 4.68 9.72
N ILE A 160 -13.04 5.19 9.56
CA ILE A 160 -12.07 5.17 10.66
C ILE A 160 -12.38 6.23 11.72
N ILE A 161 -12.90 7.40 11.34
CA ILE A 161 -13.32 8.42 12.31
C ILE A 161 -14.52 7.91 13.11
N GLU A 162 -15.53 7.35 12.45
CA GLU A 162 -16.70 6.76 13.12
C GLU A 162 -16.28 5.66 14.11
N LYS A 163 -15.36 4.78 13.70
CA LYS A 163 -14.86 3.72 14.59
C LYS A 163 -14.09 4.29 15.78
N ILE A 164 -13.25 5.30 15.56
CA ILE A 164 -12.51 5.98 16.63
C ILE A 164 -13.49 6.64 17.59
N ASP A 165 -14.47 7.40 17.11
CA ASP A 165 -15.46 8.08 17.96
C ASP A 165 -16.24 7.06 18.81
N ASN A 166 -16.67 5.94 18.24
CA ASN A 166 -17.32 4.86 18.99
C ASN A 166 -16.43 4.27 20.09
N ILE A 167 -15.15 4.01 19.83
CA ILE A 167 -14.20 3.52 20.85
C ILE A 167 -13.97 4.57 21.95
N LEU A 168 -14.01 5.85 21.58
CA LEU A 168 -13.85 6.95 22.53
C LEU A 168 -15.07 7.14 23.42
N ASP A 169 -16.27 6.89 22.91
CA ASP A 169 -17.54 7.06 23.63
C ASP A 169 -17.97 5.81 24.43
N ILE A 170 -17.60 4.59 24.02
CA ILE A 170 -17.88 3.35 24.79
C ILE A 170 -17.16 3.33 26.16
N GLU A 171 -16.13 4.16 26.35
CA GLU A 171 -15.38 4.27 27.61
C GLU A 171 -15.87 5.39 28.55
N LYS A 172 -16.99 6.06 28.25
CA LYS A 172 -17.65 7.05 29.14
C LYS A 172 -18.77 6.40 29.96
#